data_AF-A0A7Z9YVA2-F1
#
_entry.id   AF-A0A7Z9YVA2-F1
#
_cell.length_a   1.000
_cell.length_b   1.000
_cell.length_c   1.000
_cell.angle_alpha   90.00
_cell.angle_beta   90.00
_cell.angle_gamma   90.00
#
_symmetry.space_group_name_H-M   'P 1'
#
loop_
_entity.id
_entity.type
_entity.pdbx_description
1 polymer ?
#
loop_
_entity_poly.entity_id
_entity_poly.type
_entity_poly.pdbx_seq_one_letter_code
_entity_poly.pdbx_strand_id
1 'polypeptide(L)'
;MKKSALVQSMAIAGVSVAAAHVLGQPLLLIVGATLGGLRLALERLSRHARVNIIDEDLVYLVTHMYAVATGKPPRKRLFTLNSILGDYSEYSRILKRIAVLAVDWGYGFARAIRTVLDEVHNEVFRDFLLRLGEVLNMGEDPAKFLDIERKALLSEYGAAYTRMIESARVLLGIYISAASSSIFLAVTLALMAFLYPIAPEVLVISHFGVVGLLGMLAFIIQRSLPQDRLSHQYGHGNPLRSKLKIVTSVCIILSIVFGLISYTIVGPYLAIAVSSLPLIPAGIYARRIENLIKEIDSFYPIFVRSYGIAYSLIG
;
A
#
# COMPACT_ATOMS: atom_id res chain seq x y z
N MET A 1 -0.71 -10.81 -9.00
CA MET A 1 0.00 -10.67 -7.69
C MET A 1 -0.36 -11.73 -6.64
N LYS A 2 -1.57 -12.31 -6.63
CA LYS A 2 -2.01 -13.31 -5.62
C LYS A 2 -1.30 -14.68 -5.71
N LYS A 3 -0.88 -15.11 -6.91
CA LYS A 3 -0.20 -16.41 -7.13
C LYS A 3 1.27 -16.43 -6.66
N SER A 4 2.02 -15.33 -6.73
CA SER A 4 3.44 -15.35 -6.32
C SER A 4 3.63 -15.40 -4.80
N ALA A 5 2.72 -14.79 -4.04
CA ALA A 5 2.72 -14.85 -2.58
C ALA A 5 2.38 -16.26 -2.04
N LEU A 6 1.51 -17.00 -2.73
CA LEU A 6 1.17 -18.40 -2.42
C LEU A 6 2.32 -19.36 -2.72
N VAL A 7 3.05 -19.14 -3.83
CA VAL A 7 4.24 -19.94 -4.16
C VAL A 7 5.37 -19.65 -3.18
N GLN A 8 5.56 -18.39 -2.78
CA GLN A 8 6.55 -18.02 -1.77
C GLN A 8 6.19 -18.57 -0.38
N SER A 9 4.91 -18.59 0.01
CA SER A 9 4.50 -19.19 1.29
C SER A 9 4.57 -20.72 1.30
N MET A 10 4.27 -21.39 0.17
CA MET A 10 4.48 -22.83 0.02
C MET A 10 5.97 -23.19 0.01
N ALA A 11 6.83 -22.35 -0.56
CA ALA A 11 8.28 -22.57 -0.53
C ALA A 11 8.84 -22.40 0.90
N ILE A 12 8.41 -21.38 1.64
CA ILE A 12 8.85 -21.15 3.02
C ILE A 12 8.32 -22.25 3.95
N ALA A 13 7.07 -22.67 3.78
CA ALA A 13 6.49 -23.78 4.54
C ALA A 13 7.13 -25.13 4.16
N GLY A 14 7.38 -25.37 2.88
CA GLY A 14 8.02 -26.59 2.38
C GLY A 14 9.47 -26.71 2.83
N VAL A 15 10.23 -25.62 2.85
CA VAL A 15 11.60 -25.58 3.37
C VAL A 15 11.63 -25.80 4.89
N SER A 16 10.66 -25.26 5.62
CA SER A 16 10.53 -25.49 7.08
C SER A 16 10.19 -26.95 7.42
N VAL A 17 9.28 -27.58 6.66
CA VAL A 17 8.89 -28.99 6.84
C VAL A 17 10.01 -29.95 6.42
N ALA A 18 10.73 -29.66 5.33
CA ALA A 18 11.89 -30.44 4.91
C ALA A 18 13.05 -30.34 5.90
N ALA A 19 13.29 -29.14 6.48
CA ALA A 19 14.27 -28.95 7.54
C ALA A 19 13.88 -29.69 8.83
N ALA A 20 12.58 -29.78 9.15
CA ALA A 20 12.09 -30.49 10.33
C ALA A 20 12.32 -32.01 10.26
N HIS A 21 12.19 -32.59 9.07
CA HIS A 21 12.44 -34.02 8.86
C HIS A 21 13.93 -34.40 8.91
N VAL A 22 14.84 -33.47 8.60
CA VAL A 22 16.29 -33.72 8.56
C VAL A 22 16.97 -33.45 9.91
N LEU A 23 16.44 -32.54 10.76
CA LEU A 23 17.11 -32.11 12.00
C LEU A 23 16.48 -32.61 13.32
N GLY A 24 15.32 -33.28 13.29
CA GLY A 24 14.76 -33.95 14.48
C GLY A 24 14.40 -33.06 15.68
N GLN A 25 14.30 -31.73 15.50
CA GLN A 25 14.05 -30.80 16.61
C GLN A 25 12.59 -30.29 16.64
N PRO A 26 11.88 -30.40 17.78
CA PRO A 26 10.48 -29.95 17.93
C PRO A 26 10.30 -28.42 17.80
N LEU A 27 11.40 -27.67 17.80
CA LEU A 27 11.48 -26.22 17.68
C LEU A 27 10.93 -25.71 16.33
N LEU A 28 11.10 -26.47 15.23
CA LEU A 28 10.60 -26.11 13.90
C LEU A 28 9.06 -26.21 13.80
N LEU A 29 8.44 -27.11 14.58
CA LEU A 29 6.98 -27.22 14.65
C LEU A 29 6.35 -26.01 15.34
N ILE A 30 7.02 -25.44 16.35
CA ILE A 30 6.55 -24.24 17.06
C ILE A 30 6.63 -23.00 16.15
N VAL A 31 7.70 -22.89 15.35
CA VAL A 31 7.83 -21.84 14.33
C VAL A 31 6.77 -22.00 13.23
N GLY A 32 6.49 -23.23 12.79
CA GLY A 32 5.41 -23.53 11.84
C GLY A 32 4.01 -23.24 12.39
N ALA A 33 3.76 -23.53 13.67
CA ALA A 33 2.47 -23.30 14.34
C ALA A 33 2.21 -21.81 14.59
N THR A 34 3.24 -21.03 14.95
CA THR A 34 3.11 -19.57 15.08
C THR A 34 2.85 -18.90 13.73
N LEU A 35 3.53 -19.32 12.66
CA LEU A 35 3.24 -18.89 11.28
C LEU A 35 1.85 -19.31 10.79
N GLY A 36 1.37 -20.50 11.18
CA GLY A 36 0.04 -21.02 10.84
C GLY A 36 -1.10 -20.31 11.58
N GLY A 37 -0.94 -20.06 12.89
CA GLY A 37 -1.87 -19.29 13.70
C GLY A 37 -1.95 -17.82 13.26
N LEU A 38 -0.81 -17.25 12.87
CA LEU A 38 -0.70 -15.92 12.26
C LEU A 38 -1.57 -15.82 10.99
N ARG A 39 -1.63 -16.88 10.16
CA ARG A 39 -2.43 -16.94 8.93
C ARG A 39 -3.95 -17.00 9.16
N LEU A 40 -4.42 -17.67 10.21
CA LEU A 40 -5.85 -17.75 10.54
C LEU A 40 -6.37 -16.44 11.14
N ALA A 41 -5.59 -15.78 12.00
CA ALA A 41 -5.90 -14.43 12.50
C ALA A 41 -5.97 -13.40 11.36
N LEU A 42 -5.09 -13.57 10.36
CA LEU A 42 -4.96 -12.82 9.11
C LEU A 42 -6.24 -12.78 8.24
N GLU A 43 -6.93 -13.91 8.08
CA GLU A 43 -8.18 -14.00 7.29
C GLU A 43 -9.40 -13.45 8.04
N ARG A 44 -9.35 -13.38 9.38
CA ARG A 44 -10.42 -12.78 10.19
C ARG A 44 -10.33 -11.26 10.26
N LEU A 45 -9.12 -10.71 10.39
CA LEU A 45 -8.93 -9.26 10.52
C LEU A 45 -9.11 -8.52 9.18
N SER A 46 -8.63 -9.11 8.08
CA SER A 46 -8.76 -8.51 6.74
C SER A 46 -10.20 -8.40 6.22
N ARG A 47 -11.15 -9.13 6.82
CA ARG A 47 -12.58 -9.00 6.48
C ARG A 47 -13.27 -7.80 7.14
N HIS A 48 -12.71 -7.27 8.24
CA HIS A 48 -13.31 -6.15 8.98
C HIS A 48 -12.64 -4.80 8.70
N ALA A 49 -11.49 -4.78 8.04
CA ALA A 49 -10.73 -3.55 7.74
C ALA A 49 -11.11 -2.89 6.40
N ARG A 50 -12.31 -3.12 5.86
CA ARG A 50 -12.88 -2.26 4.82
C ARG A 50 -13.64 -1.13 5.51
N VAL A 51 -12.88 -0.20 6.08
CA VAL A 51 -13.42 1.11 6.44
C VAL A 51 -13.80 1.78 5.11
N ASN A 52 -15.00 2.36 5.03
CA ASN A 52 -15.42 3.20 3.91
C ASN A 52 -14.44 4.38 3.80
N ILE A 53 -13.42 4.22 2.97
CA ILE A 53 -12.51 5.30 2.58
C ILE A 53 -13.13 5.91 1.34
N ILE A 54 -13.26 7.24 1.33
CA ILE A 54 -13.59 7.99 0.13
C ILE A 54 -12.55 7.61 -0.91
N ASP A 55 -13.01 7.03 -2.03
CA ASP A 55 -12.12 6.53 -3.06
C ASP A 55 -11.30 7.69 -3.63
N GLU A 56 -9.97 7.55 -3.62
CA GLU A 56 -9.06 8.55 -4.19
C GLU A 56 -9.39 8.82 -5.66
N ASP A 57 -9.76 7.77 -6.39
CA ASP A 57 -10.21 7.83 -7.78
C ASP A 57 -11.43 8.75 -7.98
N LEU A 58 -12.34 8.82 -7.01
CA LEU A 58 -13.51 9.70 -7.06
C LEU A 58 -13.10 11.17 -6.93
N VAL A 59 -12.18 11.48 -6.01
CA VAL A 59 -11.66 12.85 -5.83
C VAL A 59 -10.95 13.32 -7.11
N TYR A 60 -10.15 12.45 -7.73
CA TYR A 60 -9.49 12.76 -9.00
C TYR A 60 -10.50 12.93 -10.15
N LEU A 61 -11.52 12.09 -10.22
CA LEU A 61 -12.57 12.18 -11.22
C LEU A 61 -13.30 13.53 -11.14
N VAL A 62 -13.78 13.92 -9.96
CA VAL A 62 -14.52 15.18 -9.78
C VAL A 62 -13.62 16.38 -10.04
N THR A 63 -12.34 16.30 -9.65
CA THR A 63 -11.34 17.34 -9.97
C THR A 63 -11.13 17.48 -11.48
N HIS A 64 -11.06 16.37 -12.21
CA HIS A 64 -10.96 16.38 -13.67
C HIS A 64 -12.23 16.91 -14.34
N MET A 65 -13.42 16.52 -13.85
CA MET A 65 -14.69 17.08 -14.31
C MET A 65 -14.74 18.59 -14.14
N TYR A 66 -14.31 19.12 -12.99
CA TYR A 66 -14.22 20.56 -12.73
C TYR A 66 -13.27 21.27 -13.70
N ALA A 67 -12.06 20.71 -13.90
CA ALA A 67 -11.09 21.28 -14.84
C ALA A 67 -11.66 21.35 -16.26
N VAL A 68 -12.34 20.29 -16.71
CA VAL A 68 -13.03 20.26 -18.01
C VAL A 68 -14.22 21.24 -18.06
N ALA A 69 -15.01 21.35 -16.98
CA ALA A 69 -16.16 22.25 -16.90
C ALA A 69 -15.77 23.73 -16.99
N THR A 70 -14.56 24.09 -16.56
CA THR A 70 -14.03 25.46 -16.63
C THR A 70 -13.97 25.97 -18.09
N GLY A 71 -13.72 25.08 -19.06
CA GLY A 71 -13.75 25.40 -20.49
C GLY A 71 -15.16 25.51 -21.09
N LYS A 72 -16.22 25.43 -20.25
CA LYS A 72 -17.64 25.42 -20.65
C LYS A 72 -17.95 24.53 -21.87
N PRO A 73 -17.50 23.27 -21.89
CA PRO A 73 -17.72 22.39 -23.02
C PRO A 73 -19.19 21.94 -23.09
N PRO A 74 -19.62 21.32 -24.19
CA PRO A 74 -20.92 20.68 -24.28
C PRO A 74 -21.12 19.68 -23.14
N ARG A 75 -22.35 19.60 -22.60
CA ARG A 75 -22.68 18.75 -21.43
C ARG A 75 -22.23 17.29 -21.60
N LYS A 76 -22.28 16.73 -22.83
CA LYS A 76 -21.78 15.38 -23.14
C LYS A 76 -20.32 15.19 -22.72
N ARG A 77 -19.48 16.21 -22.93
CA ARG A 77 -18.04 16.14 -22.67
C ARG A 77 -17.70 15.96 -21.20
N LEU A 78 -18.55 16.44 -20.29
CA LEU A 78 -18.39 16.26 -18.83
C LEU A 78 -18.49 14.79 -18.42
N PHE A 79 -19.23 13.98 -19.17
CA PHE A 79 -19.45 12.55 -18.89
C PHE A 79 -18.56 11.62 -19.74
N THR A 80 -17.88 12.17 -20.75
CA THR A 80 -16.92 11.44 -21.59
C THR A 80 -15.50 11.94 -21.35
N LEU A 81 -14.99 11.69 -20.14
CA LEU A 81 -13.63 12.05 -19.77
C LEU A 81 -12.67 11.01 -20.39
N ASN A 82 -11.74 11.48 -21.21
CA ASN A 82 -10.64 10.67 -21.71
C ASN A 82 -9.40 11.03 -20.89
N SER A 83 -8.86 10.05 -20.17
CA SER A 83 -7.67 10.20 -19.34
C SER A 83 -6.49 9.53 -20.03
N ILE A 84 -5.36 10.23 -20.12
CA ILE A 84 -4.08 9.69 -20.62
C ILE A 84 -3.49 8.67 -19.61
N LEU A 85 -3.85 8.77 -18.33
CA LEU A 85 -3.35 7.90 -17.26
C LEU A 85 -4.17 6.60 -17.07
N GLY A 86 -5.29 6.43 -17.79
CA GLY A 86 -6.21 5.30 -17.66
C GLY A 86 -7.60 5.72 -17.16
N ASP A 87 -8.61 4.88 -17.39
CA ASP A 87 -9.99 5.13 -16.94
C ASP A 87 -10.08 5.10 -15.40
N TYR A 88 -10.97 5.91 -14.81
CA TYR A 88 -11.26 5.95 -13.36
C TYR A 88 -12.04 4.71 -12.91
N SER A 89 -11.54 3.52 -13.25
CA SER A 89 -12.12 2.22 -12.91
C SER A 89 -13.63 2.15 -13.25
N GLU A 90 -14.47 1.72 -12.32
CA GLU A 90 -15.93 1.60 -12.44
C GLU A 90 -16.62 2.95 -12.70
N TYR A 91 -16.09 4.06 -12.19
CA TYR A 91 -16.73 5.39 -12.31
C TYR A 91 -16.81 5.86 -13.76
N SER A 92 -15.72 5.68 -14.52
CA SER A 92 -15.68 6.03 -15.93
C SER A 92 -16.68 5.23 -16.78
N ARG A 93 -16.88 3.95 -16.46
CA ARG A 93 -17.85 3.09 -17.15
C ARG A 93 -19.26 3.63 -16.94
N ILE A 94 -19.59 4.00 -15.70
CA ILE A 94 -20.87 4.57 -15.32
C ILE A 94 -21.11 5.91 -16.02
N LEU A 95 -20.14 6.82 -15.99
CA LEU A 95 -20.27 8.13 -16.67
C LEU A 95 -20.45 7.99 -18.19
N LYS A 96 -19.70 7.10 -18.85
CA LYS A 96 -19.89 6.81 -20.28
C LYS A 96 -21.30 6.29 -20.57
N ARG A 97 -21.81 5.39 -19.73
CA ARG A 97 -23.18 4.88 -19.87
C ARG A 97 -24.23 5.98 -19.71
N ILE A 98 -24.05 6.89 -18.75
CA ILE A 98 -24.89 8.07 -18.59
C ILE A 98 -24.83 8.96 -19.85
N ALA A 99 -23.65 9.18 -20.42
CA ALA A 99 -23.49 9.97 -21.65
C ALA A 99 -24.25 9.36 -22.84
N VAL A 100 -24.19 8.03 -23.00
CA VAL A 100 -24.89 7.29 -24.04
C VAL A 100 -26.41 7.38 -23.84
N LEU A 101 -26.90 7.12 -22.63
CA LEU A 101 -28.35 7.21 -22.32
C LEU A 101 -28.88 8.64 -22.49
N ALA A 102 -28.11 9.64 -22.06
CA ALA A 102 -28.55 11.03 -22.09
C ALA A 102 -28.60 11.59 -23.51
N VAL A 103 -27.56 11.32 -24.33
CA VAL A 103 -27.39 11.95 -25.64
C VAL A 103 -27.81 11.02 -26.78
N ASP A 104 -27.30 9.80 -26.82
CA ASP A 104 -27.52 8.90 -27.95
C ASP A 104 -28.94 8.31 -27.93
N TRP A 105 -29.50 8.11 -26.73
CA TRP A 105 -30.89 7.64 -26.52
C TRP A 105 -31.87 8.77 -26.19
N GLY A 106 -31.40 9.99 -25.99
CA GLY A 106 -32.26 11.17 -25.80
C GLY A 106 -33.03 11.24 -24.47
N TYR A 107 -32.69 10.42 -23.46
CA TYR A 107 -33.39 10.47 -22.15
C TYR A 107 -33.13 11.77 -21.37
N GLY A 108 -32.07 12.51 -21.71
CA GLY A 108 -31.58 13.65 -20.95
C GLY A 108 -30.80 13.22 -19.70
N PHE A 109 -29.88 14.09 -19.24
CA PHE A 109 -28.92 13.75 -18.19
C PHE A 109 -29.58 13.37 -16.85
N ALA A 110 -30.63 14.10 -16.44
CA ALA A 110 -31.28 13.84 -15.15
C ALA A 110 -31.96 12.45 -15.09
N ARG A 111 -32.66 12.04 -16.16
CA ARG A 111 -33.27 10.70 -16.23
C ARG A 111 -32.22 9.62 -16.39
N ALA A 112 -31.22 9.84 -17.26
CA ALA A 112 -30.13 8.89 -17.46
C ALA A 112 -29.35 8.61 -16.18
N ILE A 113 -29.07 9.64 -15.37
CA ILE A 113 -28.45 9.47 -14.05
C ILE A 113 -29.33 8.58 -13.18
N ARG A 114 -30.62 8.93 -13.02
CA ARG A 114 -31.55 8.17 -12.16
C ARG A 114 -31.64 6.69 -12.53
N THR A 115 -31.58 6.35 -13.82
CA THR A 115 -31.60 4.96 -14.28
C THR A 115 -30.34 4.18 -13.90
N VAL A 116 -29.18 4.83 -13.77
CA VAL A 116 -27.91 4.15 -13.49
C VAL A 116 -27.59 4.12 -11.98
N LEU A 117 -28.30 4.88 -11.14
CA LEU A 117 -28.05 4.96 -9.69
C LEU A 117 -28.12 3.61 -8.97
N ASP A 118 -28.94 2.67 -9.44
CA ASP A 118 -29.10 1.35 -8.83
C ASP A 118 -27.89 0.43 -9.09
N GLU A 119 -27.07 0.75 -10.10
CA GLU A 119 -25.83 0.02 -10.42
C GLU A 119 -24.61 0.55 -9.65
N VAL A 120 -24.75 1.72 -9.01
CA VAL A 120 -23.67 2.41 -8.29
C VAL A 120 -23.50 1.79 -6.90
N HIS A 121 -22.35 1.16 -6.68
CA HIS A 121 -22.03 0.53 -5.39
C HIS A 121 -21.48 1.53 -4.35
N ASN A 122 -20.85 2.62 -4.79
CA ASN A 122 -20.29 3.63 -3.89
C ASN A 122 -21.34 4.70 -3.58
N GLU A 123 -21.79 4.75 -2.32
CA GLU A 123 -22.79 5.71 -1.83
C GLU A 123 -22.39 7.17 -2.07
N VAL A 124 -21.12 7.53 -1.86
CA VAL A 124 -20.63 8.90 -2.06
C VAL A 124 -20.74 9.31 -3.52
N PHE A 125 -20.42 8.40 -4.45
CA PHE A 125 -20.55 8.66 -5.88
C PHE A 125 -22.01 8.71 -6.32
N ARG A 126 -22.88 7.88 -5.73
CA ARG A 126 -24.32 7.88 -5.99
C ARG A 126 -24.95 9.22 -5.61
N ASP A 127 -24.62 9.73 -4.43
CA ASP A 127 -25.11 11.02 -3.92
C ASP A 127 -24.56 12.20 -4.73
N PHE A 128 -23.29 12.14 -5.13
CA PHE A 128 -22.70 13.09 -6.06
C PHE A 128 -23.48 13.14 -7.39
N LEU A 129 -23.75 11.99 -8.00
CA LEU A 129 -24.49 11.90 -9.27
C LEU A 129 -25.91 12.46 -9.14
N LEU A 130 -26.60 12.15 -8.04
CA LEU A 130 -27.93 12.69 -7.74
C LEU A 130 -27.93 14.23 -7.73
N ARG A 131 -27.05 14.83 -6.93
CA ARG A 131 -26.91 16.31 -6.86
C ARG A 131 -26.52 16.91 -8.21
N LEU A 132 -25.60 16.28 -8.94
CA LEU A 132 -25.21 16.72 -10.28
C LEU A 132 -26.40 16.68 -11.26
N GLY A 133 -27.22 15.63 -11.18
CA GLY A 133 -28.42 15.50 -12.00
C GLY A 133 -29.45 16.59 -11.74
N GLU A 134 -29.62 16.99 -10.48
CA GLU A 134 -30.50 18.10 -10.09
C GLU A 134 -30.01 19.44 -10.65
N VAL A 135 -28.73 19.76 -10.48
CA VAL A 135 -28.09 20.97 -11.03
C VAL A 135 -28.24 21.03 -12.55
N LEU A 136 -28.00 19.91 -13.24
CA LEU A 136 -28.15 19.83 -14.69
C LEU A 136 -29.61 19.98 -15.16
N ASN A 137 -30.57 19.53 -14.36
CA ASN A 137 -32.00 19.66 -14.64
C ASN A 137 -32.49 21.09 -14.42
N MET A 138 -31.98 21.77 -13.39
CA MET A 138 -32.26 23.19 -13.11
C MET A 138 -31.57 24.13 -14.11
N GLY A 139 -30.62 23.61 -14.90
CA GLY A 139 -29.89 24.39 -15.91
C GLY A 139 -28.84 25.32 -15.31
N GLU A 140 -28.44 25.07 -14.05
CA GLU A 140 -27.38 25.81 -13.38
C GLU A 140 -26.01 25.53 -14.02
N ASP A 141 -25.04 26.41 -13.73
CA ASP A 141 -23.68 26.26 -14.21
C ASP A 141 -22.99 25.08 -13.50
N PRO A 142 -22.70 23.96 -14.20
CA PRO A 142 -22.10 22.79 -13.58
C PRO A 142 -20.70 23.08 -13.03
N ALA A 143 -19.99 24.10 -13.54
CA ALA A 143 -18.67 24.46 -13.04
C ALA A 143 -18.72 24.95 -11.59
N LYS A 144 -19.75 25.73 -11.21
CA LYS A 144 -19.93 26.21 -9.84
C LYS A 144 -20.22 25.07 -8.88
N PHE A 145 -21.14 24.19 -9.24
CA PHE A 145 -21.44 22.99 -8.46
C PHE A 145 -20.20 22.12 -8.27
N LEU A 146 -19.47 21.84 -9.36
CA LEU A 146 -18.27 21.00 -9.32
C LEU A 146 -17.15 21.62 -8.47
N ASP A 147 -17.02 22.96 -8.39
CA ASP A 147 -16.03 23.58 -7.50
C ASP A 147 -16.37 23.35 -6.02
N ILE A 148 -17.64 23.56 -5.65
CA ILE A 148 -18.13 23.37 -4.27
C ILE A 148 -17.96 21.91 -3.86
N GLU A 149 -18.44 21.00 -4.71
CA GLU A 149 -18.41 19.57 -4.46
C GLU A 149 -16.98 19.02 -4.39
N ARG A 150 -16.10 19.45 -5.30
CA ARG A 150 -14.67 19.10 -5.27
C ARG A 150 -14.02 19.55 -3.97
N LYS A 151 -14.29 20.77 -3.51
CA LYS A 151 -13.75 21.29 -2.24
C LYS A 151 -14.25 20.48 -1.04
N ALA A 152 -15.54 20.13 -1.02
CA ALA A 152 -16.13 19.30 0.02
C ALA A 152 -15.48 17.90 0.06
N LEU A 153 -15.42 17.20 -1.09
CA LEU A 153 -14.80 15.89 -1.21
C LEU A 153 -13.31 15.92 -0.83
N LEU A 154 -12.57 16.94 -1.26
CA LEU A 154 -11.15 17.08 -0.93
C LEU A 154 -10.93 17.33 0.57
N SER A 155 -11.79 18.14 1.19
CA SER A 155 -11.74 18.40 2.64
C SER A 155 -12.05 17.13 3.44
N GLU A 156 -13.09 16.39 3.04
CA GLU A 156 -13.48 15.15 3.71
C GLU A 156 -12.42 14.05 3.54
N TYR A 157 -11.88 13.90 2.31
CA TYR A 157 -10.77 13.00 2.03
C TYR A 157 -9.53 13.38 2.85
N GLY A 158 -9.16 14.67 2.90
CA GLY A 158 -8.04 15.14 3.69
C GLY A 158 -8.21 14.88 5.19
N ALA A 159 -9.42 15.06 5.72
CA ALA A 159 -9.73 14.75 7.11
C ALA A 159 -9.64 13.24 7.40
N ALA A 160 -10.20 12.40 6.53
CA ALA A 160 -10.10 10.95 6.64
C ALA A 160 -8.65 10.47 6.57
N TYR A 161 -7.87 10.98 5.61
CA TYR A 161 -6.46 10.67 5.43
C TYR A 161 -5.62 11.09 6.66
N THR A 162 -5.89 12.27 7.22
CA THR A 162 -5.23 12.74 8.45
C THR A 162 -5.49 11.80 9.63
N ARG A 163 -6.73 11.32 9.80
CA ARG A 163 -7.07 10.32 10.83
C ARG A 163 -6.32 9.01 10.63
N MET A 164 -6.12 8.57 9.38
CA MET A 164 -5.32 7.39 9.08
C MET A 164 -3.84 7.57 9.42
N ILE A 165 -3.27 8.73 9.08
CA ILE A 165 -1.88 9.06 9.45
C ILE A 165 -1.71 9.06 10.97
N GLU A 166 -2.66 9.63 11.70
CA GLU A 166 -2.58 9.66 13.16
C GLU A 166 -2.68 8.25 13.76
N SER A 167 -3.60 7.43 13.24
CA SER A 167 -3.71 6.01 13.62
C SER A 167 -2.41 5.24 13.33
N ALA A 168 -1.81 5.49 12.17
CA ALA A 168 -0.53 4.91 11.77
C ALA A 168 0.62 5.36 12.70
N ARG A 169 0.63 6.62 13.13
CA ARG A 169 1.61 7.16 14.07
C ARG A 169 1.52 6.47 15.43
N VAL A 170 0.31 6.25 15.95
CA VAL A 170 0.10 5.49 17.21
C VAL A 170 0.63 4.06 17.08
N LEU A 171 0.27 3.36 16.01
CA LEU A 171 0.77 2.02 15.70
C LEU A 171 2.30 1.96 15.61
N LEU A 172 2.93 2.94 14.96
CA LEU A 172 4.38 3.06 14.87
C LEU A 172 5.00 3.35 16.25
N GLY A 173 4.36 4.17 17.08
CA GLY A 173 4.77 4.42 18.46
C GLY A 173 4.79 3.15 19.30
N ILE A 174 3.76 2.30 19.16
CA ILE A 174 3.72 0.97 19.82
C ILE A 174 4.87 0.09 19.35
N TYR A 175 5.14 0.06 18.03
CA TYR A 175 6.26 -0.71 17.47
C TYR A 175 7.62 -0.25 17.98
N ILE A 176 7.86 1.06 18.04
CA ILE A 176 9.13 1.62 18.54
C ILE A 176 9.32 1.25 20.02
N SER A 177 8.27 1.36 20.84
CA SER A 177 8.32 0.99 22.26
C SER A 177 8.58 -0.51 22.44
N ALA A 178 7.90 -1.37 21.67
CA ALA A 178 8.12 -2.82 21.69
C ALA A 178 9.52 -3.19 21.23
N ALA A 179 10.03 -2.55 20.16
CA ALA A 179 11.39 -2.74 19.67
C ALA A 179 12.43 -2.35 20.74
N SER A 180 12.27 -1.20 21.39
CA SER A 180 13.16 -0.76 22.47
C SER A 180 13.18 -1.75 23.64
N SER A 181 12.00 -2.17 24.12
CA SER A 181 11.88 -3.19 25.16
C SER A 181 12.53 -4.51 24.77
N SER A 182 12.37 -4.92 23.51
CA SER A 182 12.95 -6.16 23.00
C SER A 182 14.48 -6.11 22.90
N ILE A 183 15.05 -4.96 22.54
CA ILE A 183 16.50 -4.75 22.49
C ILE A 183 17.06 -4.82 23.91
N PHE A 184 16.40 -4.16 24.87
CA PHE A 184 16.79 -4.24 26.28
C PHE A 184 16.78 -5.69 26.78
N LEU A 185 15.69 -6.43 26.51
CA LEU A 185 15.55 -7.84 26.86
C LEU A 185 16.67 -8.68 26.20
N ALA A 186 16.93 -8.48 24.92
CA ALA A 186 17.98 -9.19 24.18
C ALA A 186 19.38 -8.94 24.77
N VAL A 187 19.70 -7.69 25.13
CA VAL A 187 20.98 -7.35 25.77
C VAL A 187 21.08 -7.97 27.16
N THR A 188 20.02 -7.91 27.98
CA THR A 188 20.01 -8.52 29.31
C THR A 188 20.18 -10.03 29.23
N LEU A 189 19.51 -10.72 28.30
CA LEU A 189 19.69 -12.15 28.08
C LEU A 189 21.10 -12.50 27.60
N ALA A 190 21.68 -11.68 26.71
CA ALA A 190 23.05 -11.87 26.26
C ALA A 190 24.06 -11.74 27.42
N LEU A 191 23.87 -10.76 28.31
CA LEU A 191 24.69 -10.62 29.52
C LEU A 191 24.50 -11.81 30.47
N MET A 192 23.27 -12.29 30.66
CA MET A 192 23.00 -13.42 31.53
C MET A 192 23.59 -14.73 31.01
N ALA A 193 23.58 -14.91 29.68
CA ALA A 193 24.23 -16.02 29.00
C ALA A 193 25.75 -16.02 29.14
N PHE A 194 26.35 -14.83 29.29
CA PHE A 194 27.78 -14.70 29.52
C PHE A 194 28.15 -15.02 30.98
N LEU A 195 27.30 -14.61 31.93
CA LEU A 195 27.55 -14.77 33.36
C LEU A 195 27.20 -16.16 33.91
N TYR A 196 26.18 -16.80 33.33
CA TYR A 196 25.69 -18.11 33.75
C TYR A 196 25.75 -19.11 32.58
N PRO A 197 26.07 -20.39 32.85
CA PRO A 197 25.98 -21.45 31.85
C PRO A 197 24.51 -21.79 31.56
N ILE A 198 23.87 -20.97 30.74
CA ILE A 198 22.52 -21.19 30.23
C ILE A 198 22.62 -22.11 29.01
N ALA A 199 21.73 -23.10 28.90
CA ALA A 199 21.66 -23.94 27.71
C ALA A 199 21.48 -23.07 26.44
N PRO A 200 22.30 -23.27 25.38
CA PRO A 200 22.26 -22.43 24.18
C PRO A 200 20.89 -22.45 23.48
N GLU A 201 20.11 -23.52 23.67
CA GLU A 201 18.75 -23.66 23.15
C GLU A 201 17.80 -22.57 23.67
N VAL A 202 17.89 -22.19 24.95
CA VAL A 202 17.01 -21.19 25.58
C VAL A 202 17.22 -19.80 24.96
N LEU A 203 18.46 -19.48 24.60
CA LEU A 203 18.82 -18.21 23.94
C LEU A 203 18.35 -18.17 22.49
N VAL A 204 18.49 -19.27 21.77
CA VAL A 204 17.99 -19.39 20.41
C VAL A 204 16.45 -19.23 20.39
N ILE A 205 15.74 -19.92 21.29
CA ILE A 205 14.27 -19.82 21.41
C ILE A 205 13.83 -18.38 21.73
N SER A 206 14.46 -17.74 22.71
CA SER A 206 14.10 -16.37 23.10
C SER A 206 14.37 -15.34 21.99
N HIS A 207 15.47 -15.48 21.25
CA HIS A 207 15.77 -14.62 20.10
C HIS A 207 14.73 -14.76 18.98
N PHE A 208 14.40 -16.00 18.60
CA PHE A 208 13.34 -16.23 17.62
C PHE A 208 11.96 -15.77 18.12
N GLY A 209 11.70 -15.84 19.42
CA GLY A 209 10.49 -15.28 20.04
C GLY A 209 10.41 -13.77 19.89
N VAL A 210 11.49 -13.05 20.17
CA VAL A 210 11.58 -11.59 19.98
C VAL A 210 11.41 -11.19 18.52
N VAL A 211 12.15 -11.83 17.61
CA VAL A 211 12.06 -11.56 16.17
C VAL A 211 10.66 -11.89 15.63
N GLY A 212 10.06 -12.98 16.10
CA GLY A 212 8.69 -13.38 15.75
C GLY A 212 7.65 -12.35 16.21
N LEU A 213 7.77 -11.87 17.45
CA LEU A 213 6.88 -10.84 18.01
C LEU A 213 6.98 -9.52 17.23
N LEU A 214 8.20 -9.05 16.97
CA LEU A 214 8.43 -7.82 16.19
C LEU A 214 7.97 -7.98 14.75
N GLY A 215 8.23 -9.14 14.13
CA GLY A 215 7.76 -9.47 12.79
C GLY A 215 6.23 -9.48 12.71
N MET A 216 5.56 -10.03 13.72
CA MET A 216 4.10 -10.01 13.83
C MET A 216 3.56 -8.58 13.95
N LEU A 217 4.15 -7.74 14.80
CA LEU A 217 3.76 -6.34 14.94
C LEU A 217 3.99 -5.55 13.64
N ALA A 218 5.16 -5.69 13.02
CA ALA A 218 5.49 -5.06 11.75
C ALA A 218 4.50 -5.49 10.64
N PHE A 219 4.08 -6.75 10.65
CA PHE A 219 3.13 -7.28 9.70
C PHE A 219 1.71 -6.71 9.90
N ILE A 220 1.25 -6.58 11.15
CA ILE A 220 -0.02 -5.91 11.49
C ILE A 220 0.01 -4.48 10.98
N ILE A 221 1.11 -3.76 11.24
CA ILE A 221 1.32 -2.38 10.77
C ILE A 221 1.23 -2.32 9.24
N GLN A 222 1.96 -3.17 8.52
CA GLN A 222 1.92 -3.20 7.06
C GLN A 222 0.52 -3.44 6.49
N ARG A 223 -0.35 -4.15 7.23
CA ARG A 223 -1.71 -4.45 6.79
C ARG A 223 -2.72 -3.36 7.18
N SER A 224 -2.51 -2.71 8.32
CA SER A 224 -3.38 -1.67 8.85
C SER A 224 -3.11 -0.30 8.24
N LEU A 225 -1.88 -0.02 7.80
CA LEU A 225 -1.58 1.23 7.10
C LEU A 225 -2.12 1.19 5.66
N PRO A 226 -2.71 2.29 5.18
CA PRO A 226 -2.99 2.43 3.76
C PRO A 226 -1.67 2.33 2.98
N GLN A 227 -1.64 1.48 1.96
CA GLN A 227 -0.45 1.33 1.12
C GLN A 227 -0.37 2.52 0.18
N ASP A 228 0.44 3.50 0.55
CA ASP A 228 0.71 4.61 -0.35
C ASP A 228 1.58 4.13 -1.52
N ARG A 229 1.14 4.45 -2.73
CA ARG A 229 1.73 3.89 -3.95
C ARG A 229 2.89 4.76 -4.40
N LEU A 230 4.08 4.51 -3.84
CA LEU A 230 5.35 5.15 -4.21
C LEU A 230 5.73 5.05 -5.71
N SER A 231 5.04 4.25 -6.53
CA SER A 231 5.32 4.17 -7.96
C SER A 231 4.06 4.01 -8.80
N HIS A 232 4.07 4.70 -9.94
CA HIS A 232 3.07 4.61 -11.00
C HIS A 232 2.91 3.15 -11.49
N GLN A 233 1.66 2.73 -11.75
CA GLN A 233 1.33 1.43 -12.37
C GLN A 233 1.15 1.56 -13.88
N TYR A 234 2.09 2.25 -14.55
CA TYR A 234 2.10 2.20 -16.01
C TYR A 234 2.44 0.77 -16.45
N GLY A 235 1.73 0.24 -17.45
CA GLY A 235 1.76 -1.17 -17.86
C GLY A 235 3.13 -1.73 -18.27
N HIS A 236 4.15 -0.88 -18.35
CA HIS A 236 5.54 -1.28 -18.50
C HIS A 236 6.17 -1.32 -17.11
N GLY A 237 6.45 -2.53 -16.62
CA GLY A 237 6.97 -2.75 -15.27
C GLY A 237 8.16 -1.82 -14.95
N ASN A 238 8.07 -1.09 -13.86
CA ASN A 238 9.11 -0.15 -13.47
C ASN A 238 10.46 -0.88 -13.28
N PRO A 239 11.49 -0.57 -14.08
CA PRO A 239 12.77 -1.27 -14.02
C PRO A 239 13.46 -1.09 -12.65
N LEU A 240 13.24 0.05 -11.98
CA LEU A 240 13.77 0.28 -10.62
C LEU A 240 13.16 -0.69 -9.61
N ARG A 241 11.85 -0.95 -9.71
CA ARG A 241 11.16 -1.88 -8.81
C ARG A 241 11.62 -3.32 -9.02
N SER A 242 11.89 -3.71 -10.27
CA SER A 242 12.42 -5.04 -10.57
C SER A 242 13.84 -5.22 -10.03
N LYS A 243 14.71 -4.23 -10.26
CA LYS A 243 16.09 -4.23 -9.73
C LYS A 243 16.11 -4.27 -8.20
N LEU A 244 15.27 -3.49 -7.53
CA LEU A 244 15.14 -3.52 -6.07
C LEU A 244 14.74 -4.91 -5.58
N LYS A 245 13.73 -5.56 -6.19
CA LYS A 245 13.34 -6.92 -5.83
C LYS A 245 14.48 -7.93 -6.00
N ILE A 246 15.23 -7.85 -7.09
CA ILE A 246 16.37 -8.74 -7.34
C ILE A 246 17.45 -8.53 -6.29
N VAL A 247 17.86 -7.28 -6.04
CA VAL A 247 18.88 -6.94 -5.04
C VAL A 247 18.45 -7.39 -3.64
N THR A 248 17.22 -7.12 -3.23
CA THR A 248 16.69 -7.58 -1.93
C THR A 248 16.66 -9.11 -1.85
N SER A 249 16.25 -9.81 -2.91
CA SER A 249 16.20 -11.27 -2.92
C SER A 249 17.59 -11.89 -2.82
N VAL A 250 18.57 -11.34 -3.55
CA VAL A 250 19.97 -11.80 -3.50
C VAL A 250 20.56 -11.59 -2.11
N CYS A 251 20.33 -10.43 -1.49
CA CYS A 251 20.82 -10.16 -0.13
C CYS A 251 20.18 -11.08 0.93
N ILE A 252 18.90 -11.45 0.79
CA ILE A 252 18.25 -12.41 1.68
C ILE A 252 18.88 -13.80 1.53
N ILE A 253 19.11 -14.26 0.30
CA ILE A 253 19.75 -15.56 0.05
C ILE A 253 21.17 -15.55 0.63
N LEU A 254 21.92 -14.47 0.41
CA LEU A 254 23.27 -14.31 0.93
C LEU A 254 23.31 -14.32 2.46
N SER A 255 22.35 -13.65 3.11
CA SER A 255 22.18 -13.66 4.57
C SER A 255 22.01 -15.06 5.14
N ILE A 256 21.16 -15.89 4.51
CA ILE A 256 20.92 -17.27 4.93
C ILE A 256 22.18 -18.13 4.77
N VAL A 257 22.89 -17.98 3.64
CA VAL A 257 24.12 -18.72 3.35
C VAL A 257 25.22 -18.35 4.36
N PHE A 258 25.44 -17.06 4.60
CA PHE A 258 26.42 -16.60 5.60
C PHE A 258 26.06 -17.05 7.03
N GLY A 259 24.76 -17.09 7.37
CA GLY A 259 24.30 -17.62 8.65
C GLY A 259 24.60 -19.11 8.84
N LEU A 260 24.33 -19.93 7.82
CA LEU A 260 24.62 -21.37 7.86
C LEU A 260 26.11 -21.66 8.00
N ILE A 261 26.95 -20.97 7.21
CA ILE A 261 28.40 -21.15 7.24
C ILE A 261 28.94 -20.75 8.62
N SER A 262 28.52 -19.59 9.13
CA SER A 262 29.02 -19.07 10.40
C SER A 262 28.61 -19.92 11.61
N TYR A 263 27.45 -20.58 11.56
CA TYR A 263 27.02 -21.54 12.59
C TYR A 263 28.00 -22.70 12.76
N THR A 264 28.61 -23.17 11.67
CA THR A 264 29.54 -24.32 11.69
C THR A 264 30.94 -23.98 12.19
N ILE A 265 31.37 -22.72 12.09
CA ILE A 265 32.77 -22.31 12.34
C ILE A 265 32.94 -21.64 13.70
N VAL A 266 32.03 -20.73 14.08
CA VAL A 266 32.25 -19.77 15.18
C VAL A 266 31.26 -19.96 16.34
N GLY A 267 30.27 -20.85 16.17
CA GLY A 267 29.21 -21.08 17.15
C GLY A 267 28.02 -20.11 17.01
N PRO A 268 26.95 -20.33 17.79
CA PRO A 268 25.63 -19.72 17.55
C PRO A 268 25.60 -18.19 17.74
N TYR A 269 26.46 -17.62 18.59
CA TYR A 269 26.41 -16.20 18.95
C TYR A 269 26.86 -15.28 17.81
N LEU A 270 27.99 -15.60 17.17
CA LEU A 270 28.55 -14.79 16.08
C LEU A 270 27.85 -15.07 14.74
N ALA A 271 27.23 -16.24 14.58
CA ALA A 271 26.45 -16.59 13.40
C ALA A 271 25.29 -15.63 13.13
N ILE A 272 24.61 -15.16 14.18
CA ILE A 272 23.47 -14.24 14.07
C ILE A 272 23.95 -12.85 13.58
N ALA A 273 25.04 -12.34 14.13
CA ALA A 273 25.60 -11.05 13.72
C ALA A 273 26.10 -11.07 12.27
N VAL A 274 26.82 -12.14 11.88
CA VAL A 274 27.35 -12.31 10.53
C VAL A 274 26.25 -12.51 9.50
N SER A 275 25.15 -13.19 9.85
CA SER A 275 24.00 -13.37 8.95
C SER A 275 23.29 -12.05 8.60
N SER A 276 23.37 -11.05 9.47
CA SER A 276 22.65 -9.77 9.29
C SER A 276 23.42 -8.77 8.39
N LEU A 277 24.75 -8.89 8.32
CA LEU A 277 25.63 -7.99 7.55
C LEU A 277 25.26 -7.87 6.06
N PRO A 278 24.97 -8.99 5.34
CA PRO A 278 24.57 -8.95 3.93
C PRO A 278 23.28 -8.16 3.62
N LEU A 279 22.45 -7.82 4.61
CA LEU A 279 21.24 -7.01 4.39
C LEU A 279 21.51 -5.51 4.32
N ILE A 280 22.61 -5.02 4.89
CA ILE A 280 22.91 -3.58 4.95
C ILE A 280 22.98 -2.95 3.54
N PRO A 281 23.68 -3.54 2.55
CA PRO A 281 23.74 -2.98 1.19
C PRO A 281 22.36 -2.88 0.51
N ALA A 282 21.47 -3.84 0.72
CA ALA A 282 20.10 -3.79 0.20
C ALA A 282 19.32 -2.61 0.78
N GLY A 283 19.49 -2.34 2.08
CA GLY A 283 18.86 -1.18 2.74
C GLY A 283 19.36 0.15 2.17
N ILE A 284 20.66 0.30 1.96
CA ILE A 284 21.25 1.52 1.38
C ILE A 284 20.75 1.73 -0.07
N TYR A 285 20.72 0.66 -0.86
CA TYR A 285 20.23 0.72 -2.24
C TYR A 285 18.75 1.11 -2.31
N ALA A 286 17.91 0.56 -1.42
CA ALA A 286 16.51 0.92 -1.31
C ALA A 286 16.33 2.40 -0.97
N ARG A 287 17.08 2.92 0.00
CA ARG A 287 17.04 4.34 0.39
C ARG A 287 17.43 5.28 -0.75
N ARG A 288 18.42 4.91 -1.57
CA ARG A 288 18.81 5.69 -2.76
C ARG A 288 17.67 5.77 -3.77
N ILE A 289 17.01 4.66 -4.06
CA ILE A 289 15.88 4.63 -5.01
C ILE A 289 14.72 5.47 -4.48
N GLU A 290 14.40 5.36 -3.19
CA GLU A 290 13.33 6.13 -2.58
C GLU A 290 13.60 7.64 -2.65
N ASN A 291 14.83 8.06 -2.35
CA ASN A 291 15.22 9.48 -2.46
C ASN A 291 15.13 9.99 -3.91
N LEU A 292 15.53 9.18 -4.88
CA LEU A 292 15.43 9.53 -6.30
C LEU A 292 13.97 9.72 -6.73
N ILE A 293 13.06 8.85 -6.27
CA ILE A 293 11.62 9.00 -6.54
C ILE A 293 11.10 10.29 -5.92
N LYS A 294 11.43 10.55 -4.64
CA LYS A 294 11.04 11.78 -3.93
C LYS A 294 11.53 13.04 -4.63
N GLU A 295 12.75 13.02 -5.15
CA GLU A 295 13.33 14.13 -5.90
C GLU A 295 12.54 14.38 -7.19
N ILE A 296 12.28 13.34 -7.99
CA ILE A 296 11.47 13.45 -9.22
C ILE A 296 10.06 14.00 -8.92
N ASP A 297 9.40 13.46 -7.88
CA ASP A 297 8.06 13.90 -7.50
C ASP A 297 8.05 15.37 -7.04
N SER A 298 9.12 15.84 -6.38
CA SER A 298 9.25 17.24 -5.97
C SER A 298 9.39 18.20 -7.16
N PHE A 299 10.01 17.75 -8.25
CA PHE A 299 10.15 18.54 -9.49
C PHE A 299 8.89 18.54 -10.34
N TYR A 300 7.98 17.58 -10.14
CA TYR A 300 6.80 17.41 -10.99
C TYR A 300 5.86 18.64 -11.02
N PRO A 301 5.46 19.27 -9.88
CA PRO A 301 4.63 20.47 -9.91
C PRO A 301 5.32 21.67 -10.59
N ILE A 302 6.65 21.79 -10.43
CA ILE A 302 7.45 22.85 -11.05
C ILE A 302 7.46 22.67 -12.57
N PHE A 303 7.65 21.44 -13.03
CA PHE A 303 7.57 21.08 -14.44
C PHE A 303 6.19 21.41 -15.03
N VAL A 304 5.11 20.96 -14.40
CA VAL A 304 3.74 21.23 -14.90
C VAL A 304 3.43 22.72 -14.95
N ARG A 305 3.82 23.49 -13.92
CA ARG A 305 3.64 24.94 -13.89
C ARG A 305 4.42 25.64 -15.00
N SER A 306 5.72 25.35 -15.13
CA SER A 306 6.58 25.97 -16.15
C SER A 306 6.13 25.61 -17.58
N TYR A 307 5.72 24.37 -17.81
CA TYR A 307 5.17 23.92 -19.08
C TYR A 307 3.86 24.61 -19.42
N GLY A 308 2.96 24.77 -18.44
CA GLY A 308 1.70 25.51 -18.62
C GLY A 308 1.94 26.98 -19.00
N ILE A 309 2.91 27.64 -18.35
CA ILE A 309 3.30 29.02 -18.69
C ILE A 309 3.85 29.08 -20.12
N ALA A 310 4.76 28.18 -20.49
CA ALA A 310 5.33 28.14 -21.84
C ALA A 310 4.25 27.96 -22.92
N TYR A 311 3.24 27.12 -22.68
CA TYR A 311 2.12 26.97 -23.60
C TYR A 311 1.26 28.24 -23.71
N SER A 312 0.99 28.91 -22.60
CA SER A 312 0.20 30.15 -22.60
C SER A 312 0.90 31.33 -23.29
N LEU A 313 2.21 31.23 -23.53
CA LEU A 313 2.99 32.25 -24.26
C LEU A 313 3.01 32.00 -25.77
N ILE A 314 2.70 30.77 -26.21
CA ILE A 314 2.80 30.35 -27.63
C ILE A 314 1.42 30.27 -28.30
N GLY A 315 0.34 30.13 -27.52
CA GLY A 315 -1.05 30.13 -28.01
C GLY A 315 -1.83 31.34 -27.53
#